data_AF-A0AAJ2GZD3-F1
#
_entry.id   AF-A0AAJ2GZD3-F1
#
_cell.length_a   1.000
_cell.length_b   1.000
_cell.length_c   1.000
_cell.angle_alpha   90.00
_cell.angle_beta   90.00
_cell.angle_gamma   90.00
#
_symmetry.space_group_name_H-M   'P 1'
#
loop_
_entity.id
_entity.type
_entity.pdbx_description
1 polymer ?
#
loop_
_entity_poly.entity_id
_entity_poly.type
_entity_poly.pdbx_seq_one_letter_code
_entity_poly.pdbx_strand_id
1 'polypeptide(L)'
;MALKFYKTALVLVSSFSLGLTACTPFRQVDQRVVELQAQAHHEVNNDEAVATLYTQQQANNPQQLNTLIQKKLNTAFEIAKKYPSVKVSSGQQNTSPIYSNHKRITGWSTYA
;
A
#
# COMPACT_ATOMS: atom_id res chain seq x y z
N MET A 1 -83.70 -81.90 -2.15
CA MET A 1 -83.89 -80.86 -3.18
C MET A 1 -82.57 -80.73 -3.93
N ALA A 2 -82.52 -81.24 -5.15
CA ALA A 2 -81.29 -81.38 -5.94
C ALA A 2 -81.17 -80.23 -6.94
N LEU A 3 -79.95 -79.72 -7.17
CA LEU A 3 -79.55 -79.12 -8.43
C LEU A 3 -78.04 -79.35 -8.62
N LYS A 4 -77.63 -79.69 -9.85
CA LYS A 4 -76.35 -80.33 -10.22
C LYS A 4 -75.51 -79.43 -11.15
N PHE A 5 -74.22 -79.81 -11.30
CA PHE A 5 -73.27 -79.59 -12.44
C PHE A 5 -72.67 -78.18 -12.65
N TYR A 6 -71.42 -77.94 -13.09
CA TYR A 6 -70.10 -78.63 -13.18
C TYR A 6 -69.07 -77.59 -13.74
N LYS A 7 -67.77 -77.77 -13.44
CA LYS A 7 -66.54 -77.29 -14.15
C LYS A 7 -66.39 -75.82 -14.60
N THR A 8 -65.37 -75.13 -14.08
CA THR A 8 -64.29 -74.49 -14.88
C THR A 8 -63.06 -74.22 -14.00
N ALA A 9 -61.90 -74.60 -14.52
CA ALA A 9 -60.58 -74.27 -13.97
C ALA A 9 -60.09 -72.95 -14.58
N LEU A 10 -59.41 -72.11 -13.81
CA LEU A 10 -58.39 -71.22 -14.36
C LEU A 10 -57.40 -70.81 -13.26
N VAL A 11 -56.17 -71.27 -13.45
CA VAL A 11 -54.95 -70.87 -12.73
C VAL A 11 -54.58 -69.45 -13.16
N LEU A 12 -54.16 -68.59 -12.21
CA LEU A 12 -53.19 -67.55 -12.52
C LEU A 12 -52.27 -67.29 -11.32
N VAL A 13 -51.01 -67.64 -11.52
CA VAL A 13 -49.86 -67.37 -10.66
C VAL A 13 -49.45 -65.91 -10.88
N SER A 14 -49.25 -65.13 -9.83
CA SER A 14 -48.44 -63.90 -9.92
C SER A 14 -47.64 -63.67 -8.63
N SER A 15 -46.42 -64.19 -8.65
CA SER A 15 -45.34 -63.80 -7.74
C SER A 15 -44.98 -62.34 -7.97
N PHE A 16 -44.98 -61.50 -6.93
CA PHE A 16 -44.36 -60.18 -6.98
C PHE A 16 -43.38 -60.04 -5.81
N SER A 17 -42.10 -60.04 -6.15
CA SER A 17 -40.94 -60.04 -5.27
C SER A 17 -40.78 -58.70 -4.55
N LEU A 18 -40.58 -58.72 -3.24
CA LEU A 18 -40.16 -57.54 -2.47
C LEU A 18 -38.72 -57.16 -2.86
N GLY A 19 -38.53 -56.00 -3.48
CA GLY A 19 -37.21 -55.41 -3.67
C GLY A 19 -36.72 -54.74 -2.38
N LEU A 20 -35.64 -55.28 -1.80
CA LEU A 20 -34.88 -54.60 -0.75
C LEU A 20 -34.06 -53.47 -1.38
N THR A 21 -34.41 -52.21 -1.10
CA THR A 21 -33.52 -51.07 -1.32
C THR A 21 -32.33 -51.17 -0.37
N ALA A 22 -31.16 -51.53 -0.90
CA ALA A 22 -29.90 -51.34 -0.20
C ALA A 22 -29.62 -49.83 -0.11
N CYS A 23 -29.74 -49.25 1.08
CA CYS A 23 -29.24 -47.92 1.37
C CYS A 23 -27.71 -48.01 1.44
N THR A 24 -27.01 -47.49 0.43
CA THR A 24 -25.56 -47.29 0.54
C THR A 24 -25.31 -46.12 1.49
N PRO A 25 -24.44 -46.26 2.50
CA PRO A 25 -24.09 -45.13 3.35
C PRO A 25 -23.36 -44.08 2.50
N PHE A 26 -23.77 -42.81 2.63
CA PHE A 26 -23.05 -41.66 2.11
C PHE A 26 -21.62 -41.70 2.63
N ARG A 27 -20.66 -42.01 1.75
CA ARG A 27 -19.24 -42.06 2.10
C ARG A 27 -18.78 -40.61 2.26
N GLN A 28 -18.84 -40.09 3.48
CA GLN A 28 -18.24 -38.80 3.83
C GLN A 28 -16.74 -38.94 3.56
N VAL A 29 -16.26 -38.31 2.49
CA VAL A 29 -14.82 -38.10 2.32
C VAL A 29 -14.38 -37.33 3.56
N ASP A 30 -13.55 -37.94 4.40
CA ASP A 30 -12.92 -37.30 5.56
C ASP A 30 -11.99 -36.21 5.03
N GLN A 31 -12.56 -35.03 4.74
CA GLN A 31 -11.83 -33.88 4.19
C GLN A 31 -10.95 -33.31 5.30
N ARG A 32 -9.72 -33.82 5.39
CA ARG A 32 -8.69 -33.28 6.27
C ARG A 32 -8.14 -32.01 5.65
N VAL A 33 -8.79 -30.89 5.95
CA VAL A 33 -8.33 -29.57 5.55
C VAL A 33 -7.26 -29.12 6.55
N VAL A 34 -6.04 -28.90 6.07
CA VAL A 34 -4.95 -28.33 6.85
C VAL A 34 -4.79 -26.89 6.42
N GLU A 35 -5.16 -25.95 7.30
CA GLU A 35 -4.88 -24.54 7.10
C GLU A 35 -3.44 -24.24 7.54
N LEU A 36 -2.62 -23.81 6.59
CA LEU A 36 -1.25 -23.39 6.82
C LEU A 36 -1.20 -21.87 6.69
N GLN A 37 -0.85 -21.19 7.78
CA GLN A 37 -0.55 -19.77 7.74
C GLN A 37 0.96 -19.60 7.92
N ALA A 38 1.58 -18.87 7.00
CA ALA A 38 2.98 -18.50 7.07
C ALA A 38 3.08 -16.98 7.02
N GLN A 39 3.88 -16.42 7.90
CA GLN A 39 4.19 -14.99 7.96
C GLN A 39 5.70 -14.84 7.88
N ALA A 40 6.17 -13.98 6.99
CA ALA A 40 7.57 -13.62 6.87
C ALA A 40 7.70 -12.13 7.15
N HIS A 41 8.59 -11.79 8.07
CA HIS A 41 8.93 -10.41 8.41
C HIS A 41 10.43 -10.25 8.21
N HIS A 42 10.83 -9.12 7.63
CA HIS A 42 12.23 -8.74 7.50
C HIS A 42 12.36 -7.26 7.83
N GLU A 43 13.14 -6.96 8.85
CA GLU A 43 13.47 -5.59 9.22
C GLU A 43 14.57 -5.08 8.28
N VAL A 44 14.35 -3.91 7.67
CA VAL A 44 15.29 -3.30 6.73
C VAL A 44 15.89 -2.06 7.39
N ASN A 45 17.23 -1.98 7.42
CA ASN A 45 17.94 -0.83 7.94
C ASN A 45 17.84 0.37 7.00
N ASN A 46 17.78 1.59 7.54
CA ASN A 46 17.82 2.81 6.74
C ASN A 46 19.24 3.04 6.18
N ASP A 47 19.34 3.12 4.86
CA ASP A 47 20.56 3.35 4.09
C ASP A 47 20.68 4.79 3.56
N GLU A 48 19.71 5.66 3.81
CA GLU A 48 19.67 7.04 3.37
C GLU A 48 19.62 8.05 4.54
N ALA A 49 20.50 9.05 4.49
CA ALA A 49 20.45 10.20 5.37
C ALA A 49 20.18 11.47 4.56
N VAL A 50 19.11 12.19 4.90
CA VAL A 50 18.71 13.45 4.25
C VAL A 50 18.83 14.60 5.24
N ALA A 51 19.50 15.68 4.81
CA ALA A 51 19.61 16.92 5.57
C ALA A 51 19.17 18.11 4.72
N THR A 52 18.43 19.04 5.31
CA THR A 52 18.05 20.30 4.69
C THR A 52 18.66 21.45 5.47
N LEU A 53 19.39 22.31 4.76
CA LEU A 53 20.07 23.46 5.35
C LEU A 53 19.40 24.74 4.84
N TYR A 54 19.38 25.75 5.69
CA TYR A 54 18.85 27.06 5.35
C TYR A 54 19.84 28.15 5.76
N THR A 55 19.85 29.23 4.99
CA THR A 55 20.58 30.45 5.28
C THR A 55 19.69 31.66 5.03
N GLN A 56 19.78 32.64 5.93
CA GLN A 56 19.16 33.93 5.75
C GLN A 56 20.22 34.99 5.45
N GLN A 57 19.93 35.94 4.57
CA GLN A 57 20.71 37.16 4.35
C GLN A 57 19.80 38.38 4.28
N GLN A 58 20.34 39.54 4.64
CA GLN A 58 19.64 40.82 4.57
C GLN A 58 20.56 41.88 3.95
N ALA A 59 19.99 42.78 3.14
CA ALA A 59 20.69 43.94 2.62
C ALA A 59 19.71 45.07 2.30
N ASN A 60 20.20 46.30 2.25
CA ASN A 60 19.37 47.46 1.92
C ASN A 60 18.96 47.47 0.43
N ASN A 61 19.72 46.80 -0.42
CA ASN A 61 19.55 46.75 -1.87
C ASN A 61 19.35 45.28 -2.35
N PRO A 62 18.35 44.99 -3.21
CA PRO A 62 18.09 43.65 -3.75
C PRO A 62 19.26 43.03 -4.54
N GLN A 63 19.96 43.83 -5.36
CA GLN A 63 21.09 43.37 -6.14
C GLN A 63 22.24 42.92 -5.22
N GLN A 64 22.53 43.73 -4.20
CA GLN A 64 23.53 43.37 -3.18
C GLN A 64 23.12 42.10 -2.42
N LEU A 65 21.84 42.00 -2.04
CA LEU A 65 21.30 40.81 -1.39
C LEU A 65 21.52 39.55 -2.23
N ASN A 66 21.21 39.62 -3.53
CA ASN A 66 21.41 38.50 -4.44
C ASN A 66 22.89 38.11 -4.55
N THR A 67 23.79 39.07 -4.68
CA THR A 67 25.24 38.77 -4.70
C THR A 67 25.70 38.08 -3.41
N LEU A 68 25.24 38.54 -2.24
CA LEU A 68 25.60 37.96 -0.94
C LEU A 68 25.09 36.51 -0.79
N ILE A 69 23.81 36.27 -1.08
CA ILE A 69 23.24 34.94 -0.95
C ILE A 69 23.85 33.96 -1.96
N GLN A 70 24.03 34.37 -3.22
CA GLN A 70 24.62 33.51 -4.25
C GLN A 70 26.08 33.18 -3.94
N LYS A 71 26.87 34.13 -3.43
CA LYS A 71 28.22 33.85 -2.97
C LYS A 71 28.22 32.79 -1.87
N LYS A 72 27.32 32.92 -0.89
CA LYS A 72 27.22 31.97 0.23
C LYS A 72 26.78 30.57 -0.24
N LEU A 73 25.80 30.49 -1.13
CA LEU A 73 25.34 29.22 -1.71
C LEU A 73 26.44 28.56 -2.54
N ASN A 74 27.14 29.32 -3.38
CA ASN A 74 28.25 28.79 -4.18
C ASN A 74 29.36 28.21 -3.29
N THR A 75 29.74 28.92 -2.23
CA THR A 75 30.71 28.39 -1.25
C THR A 75 30.19 27.12 -0.56
N ALA A 76 28.90 27.04 -0.21
CA ALA A 76 28.33 25.83 0.35
C ALA A 76 28.39 24.65 -0.64
N PHE A 77 28.06 24.89 -1.92
CA PHE A 77 28.18 23.87 -2.97
C PHE A 77 29.62 23.45 -3.23
N GLU A 78 30.58 24.37 -3.21
CA GLU A 78 32.01 24.05 -3.32
C GLU A 78 32.49 23.17 -2.18
N ILE A 79 32.02 23.42 -0.95
CA ILE A 79 32.31 22.56 0.20
C ILE A 79 31.67 21.18 0.00
N ALA A 80 30.39 21.12 -0.37
CA ALA A 80 29.66 19.87 -0.54
C ALA A 80 30.28 19.00 -1.67
N LYS A 81 30.72 19.61 -2.76
CA LYS A 81 31.39 18.92 -3.89
C LYS A 81 32.68 18.20 -3.49
N LYS A 82 33.30 18.53 -2.35
CA LYS A 82 34.46 17.79 -1.81
C LYS A 82 34.08 16.37 -1.35
N TYR A 83 32.78 16.10 -1.19
CA TYR A 83 32.24 14.81 -0.77
C TYR A 83 31.42 14.20 -1.91
N PRO A 84 32.06 13.49 -2.85
CA PRO A 84 31.38 12.98 -4.06
C PRO A 84 30.31 11.92 -3.78
N SER A 85 30.30 11.33 -2.58
CA SER A 85 29.26 10.40 -2.13
C SER A 85 27.95 11.09 -1.71
N VAL A 86 27.94 12.42 -1.58
CA VAL A 86 26.77 13.19 -1.15
C VAL A 86 26.08 13.81 -2.36
N LYS A 87 24.80 13.51 -2.55
CA LYS A 87 23.96 14.19 -3.53
C LYS A 87 23.51 15.53 -2.95
N VAL A 88 23.78 16.62 -3.67
CA VAL A 88 23.44 17.98 -3.27
C VAL A 88 22.55 18.64 -4.30
N SER A 89 21.52 19.35 -3.85
CA SER A 89 20.63 20.15 -4.68
C SER A 89 20.33 21.49 -4.01
N SER A 90 19.97 22.49 -4.81
CA SER A 90 19.46 23.77 -4.31
C SER A 90 17.97 23.66 -4.03
N GLY A 91 17.52 24.27 -2.94
CA GLY A 91 16.12 24.42 -2.60
C GLY A 91 15.48 25.67 -3.19
N GLN A 92 14.31 26.02 -2.65
CA GLN A 92 13.58 27.25 -2.98
C GLN A 92 14.17 28.45 -2.23
N GLN A 93 14.36 29.55 -2.94
CA GLN A 93 14.74 30.83 -2.36
C GLN A 93 13.52 31.76 -2.31
N ASN A 94 13.24 32.31 -1.12
CA ASN A 94 12.17 33.27 -0.89
C ASN A 94 12.76 34.63 -0.50
N THR A 95 12.32 35.69 -1.17
CA THR A 95 12.80 37.06 -0.92
C THR A 95 11.63 37.97 -0.54
N SER A 96 11.81 38.80 0.48
CA SER A 96 10.77 39.68 1.01
C SER A 96 11.33 41.03 1.44
N PRO A 97 10.57 42.13 1.25
CA PRO A 97 10.95 43.44 1.74
C PRO A 97 10.85 43.51 3.27
N ILE A 98 11.73 44.30 3.88
CA ILE A 98 11.71 44.66 5.30
C ILE A 98 11.13 46.07 5.40
N TYR A 99 10.07 46.24 6.19
CA TYR A 99 9.41 47.51 6.39
C TYR A 99 9.76 48.12 7.75
N SER A 100 9.93 49.44 7.79
CA SER A 100 9.94 50.21 9.03
C SER A 100 8.53 50.44 9.57
N ASN A 101 8.46 50.95 10.80
CA ASN A 101 7.21 51.37 11.46
C ASN A 101 6.39 52.38 10.63
N HIS A 102 7.04 53.14 9.74
CA HIS A 102 6.38 54.10 8.84
C HIS A 102 5.94 53.48 7.51
N LYS A 103 5.85 52.14 7.41
CA LYS A 103 5.50 51.40 6.20
C LYS A 103 6.41 51.67 4.99
N ARG A 104 7.64 52.12 5.25
CA ARG A 104 8.67 52.34 4.22
C ARG A 104 9.59 51.12 4.16
N ILE A 105 9.94 50.67 2.95
CA ILE A 105 10.95 49.63 2.75
C ILE A 105 12.30 50.17 3.23
N THR A 106 12.93 49.46 4.17
CA THR A 106 14.27 49.76 4.68
C THR A 106 15.32 48.77 4.21
N GLY A 107 14.89 47.63 3.69
CA GLY A 107 15.78 46.63 3.14
C GLY A 107 15.04 45.41 2.63
N TRP A 108 15.78 44.35 2.40
CA TRP A 108 15.32 43.10 1.84
C TRP A 108 15.96 41.94 2.61
N SER A 109 15.17 40.89 2.85
CA SER A 109 15.62 39.64 3.44
C SER A 109 15.38 38.51 2.45
N THR A 110 16.27 37.53 2.43
CA THR A 110 16.08 36.29 1.67
C THR A 110 16.37 35.08 2.55
N TYR A 111 15.61 34.01 2.34
CA TYR A 111 15.79 32.70 2.93
C TYR A 111 16.01 31.71 1.78
N ALA A 112 17.11 30.97 1.82
CA ALA A 112 17.48 29.99 0.81
C ALA A 112 18.05 28.73 1.47
#